data_AF-A0AAN0LWX2-F1
#
_entry.id   AF-A0AAN0LWX2-F1
#
_cell.length_a   1.000
_cell.length_b   1.000
_cell.length_c   1.000
_cell.angle_alpha   90.00
_cell.angle_beta   90.00
_cell.angle_gamma   90.00
#
_symmetry.space_group_name_H-M   'P 1'
#
loop_
_entity.id
_entity.type
_entity.pdbx_description
1 polymer ?
#
loop_
_entity_poly.entity_id
_entity_poly.type
_entity_poly.pdbx_seq_one_letter_code
_entity_poly.pdbx_strand_id
1 'polypeptide(L)'
;MEHIKIIVTDIDGTLISSDGTLDETTKKALIRAQQNGTRVVLASGRPTSGMLPLAAELDIANYGGMIVSYNGSKVLNPATDEVLFHQPLSHEEVLSIIDHLEQFDVSMMFDDGTYLYTNNENGYMVQHEAEMCYLESKPIQDLRDVATFTLSKVLVSATPEYLQEHHDALVAPFLGKLNCVFSAPFYLEYTNAGD
;
A
#
# COMPACT_ATOMS: atom_id res chain seq x y z
N MET A 1 -3.45 -19.33 30.59
CA MET A 1 -3.02 -18.29 29.64
C MET A 1 -4.14 -18.10 28.64
N GLU A 2 -4.50 -16.86 28.33
CA GLU A 2 -5.51 -16.59 27.30
C GLU A 2 -5.00 -17.07 25.94
N HIS A 3 -5.89 -17.69 25.17
CA HIS A 3 -5.59 -18.15 23.82
C HIS A 3 -5.68 -16.96 22.86
N ILE A 4 -4.54 -16.61 22.25
CA ILE A 4 -4.47 -15.57 21.22
C ILE A 4 -5.23 -16.05 19.98
N LYS A 5 -6.25 -15.29 19.56
CA LYS A 5 -7.10 -15.66 18.41
C LYS A 5 -6.63 -15.07 17.10
N ILE A 6 -5.93 -13.95 17.16
CA ILE A 6 -5.47 -13.20 15.98
C ILE A 6 -4.11 -12.57 16.25
N ILE A 7 -3.24 -12.60 15.26
CA ILE A 7 -1.99 -11.86 15.19
C ILE A 7 -2.11 -10.95 13.97
N VAL A 8 -2.03 -9.64 14.21
CA VAL A 8 -1.94 -8.65 13.14
C VAL A 8 -0.50 -8.17 13.11
N THR A 9 0.15 -8.24 11.95
CA THR A 9 1.55 -7.84 11.81
C THR A 9 1.72 -6.91 10.62
N ASP A 10 2.51 -5.87 10.86
CA ASP A 10 3.07 -5.05 9.80
C ASP A 10 4.14 -5.83 9.02
N ILE A 11 4.46 -5.36 7.80
CA ILE A 11 5.45 -5.95 6.90
C ILE A 11 6.79 -5.22 7.01
N ASP A 12 6.84 -3.96 6.57
CA ASP A 12 8.07 -3.23 6.32
C ASP A 12 8.69 -2.72 7.62
N GLY A 13 9.89 -3.20 7.97
CA GLY A 13 10.53 -2.86 9.24
C GLY A 13 9.99 -3.64 10.44
N THR A 14 9.06 -4.57 10.22
CA THR A 14 8.47 -5.43 11.25
C THR A 14 8.71 -6.92 10.95
N LEU A 15 8.00 -7.46 9.95
CA LEU A 15 8.04 -8.88 9.61
C LEU A 15 9.16 -9.21 8.61
N ILE A 16 9.40 -8.27 7.70
CA ILE A 16 10.44 -8.36 6.68
C ILE A 16 11.61 -7.46 7.09
N SER A 17 12.82 -8.01 7.06
CA SER A 17 14.04 -7.23 7.31
C SER A 17 14.33 -6.27 6.16
N SER A 18 15.26 -5.34 6.38
CA SER A 18 15.64 -4.32 5.40
C SER A 18 16.17 -4.87 4.07
N ASP A 19 16.57 -6.14 4.02
CA ASP A 19 17.00 -6.85 2.81
C ASP A 19 15.85 -7.58 2.08
N GLY A 20 14.60 -7.39 2.52
CA GLY A 20 13.42 -8.00 1.91
C GLY A 20 13.19 -9.45 2.33
N THR A 21 13.91 -9.98 3.32
CA THR A 21 13.79 -11.39 3.72
C THR A 21 12.87 -11.61 4.92
N LEU A 22 12.13 -12.72 4.90
CA LEU A 22 11.38 -13.23 6.05
C LEU A 22 12.29 -14.19 6.83
N ASP A 23 12.53 -13.92 8.12
CA ASP A 23 13.28 -14.84 8.96
C ASP A 23 12.56 -16.18 9.13
N GLU A 24 13.31 -17.27 8.93
CA GLU A 24 12.80 -18.64 8.98
C GLU A 24 12.25 -19.03 10.36
N THR A 25 12.77 -18.45 11.45
CA THR A 25 12.24 -18.72 12.79
C THR A 25 10.88 -18.05 12.95
N THR A 26 10.75 -16.80 12.48
CA THR A 26 9.51 -16.03 12.50
C THR A 26 8.43 -16.68 11.65
N LYS A 27 8.77 -17.10 10.42
CA LYS A 27 7.89 -17.88 9.53
C LYS A 27 7.32 -19.12 10.23
N LYS A 28 8.20 -19.94 10.81
CA LYS A 28 7.79 -21.17 11.52
C LYS A 28 6.90 -20.87 12.73
N ALA A 29 7.18 -19.78 13.45
CA ALA A 29 6.38 -19.36 14.59
C ALA A 29 4.96 -18.96 14.17
N LEU A 30 4.82 -18.17 13.09
CA LEU A 30 3.52 -17.75 12.56
C LEU A 30 2.72 -18.94 12.02
N ILE A 31 3.34 -19.82 11.22
CA ILE A 31 2.68 -21.04 10.72
C ILE A 31 2.23 -21.93 11.90
N ARG A 32 3.07 -22.08 12.93
CA ARG A 32 2.68 -22.85 14.12
C ARG A 32 1.52 -22.19 14.87
N ALA A 33 1.48 -20.87 14.99
CA ALA A 33 0.36 -20.17 15.61
C ALA A 33 -0.95 -20.44 14.84
N GLN A 34 -0.88 -20.41 13.52
CA GLN A 34 -1.99 -20.73 12.62
C GLN A 34 -2.49 -22.17 12.76
N GLN A 35 -1.59 -23.14 12.82
CA GLN A 35 -1.93 -24.54 13.06
C GLN A 35 -2.63 -24.77 14.43
N ASN A 36 -2.40 -23.88 15.39
CA ASN A 36 -3.06 -23.89 16.70
C ASN A 36 -4.32 -23.00 16.75
N GLY A 37 -4.87 -22.62 15.59
CA GLY A 37 -6.13 -21.89 15.45
C GLY A 37 -6.03 -20.37 15.58
N THR A 38 -4.82 -19.80 15.54
CA THR A 38 -4.61 -18.34 15.55
C THR A 38 -4.66 -17.81 14.13
N ARG A 39 -5.50 -16.83 13.81
CA ARG A 39 -5.49 -16.21 12.47
C ARG A 39 -4.31 -15.24 12.36
N VAL A 40 -3.60 -15.25 11.25
CA VAL A 40 -2.59 -14.21 10.96
C VAL A 40 -3.16 -13.24 9.94
N VAL A 41 -2.98 -11.95 10.18
CA VAL A 41 -3.39 -10.87 9.31
C VAL A 41 -2.16 -10.04 8.97
N LEU A 42 -1.87 -9.93 7.67
CA LEU A 42 -0.85 -9.00 7.18
C LEU A 42 -1.50 -7.63 7.02
N ALA A 43 -0.92 -6.59 7.61
CA ALA A 43 -1.39 -5.21 7.49
C ALA A 43 -0.26 -4.32 6.98
N SER A 44 -0.46 -3.57 5.89
CA SER A 44 0.61 -2.74 5.31
C SER A 44 0.06 -1.60 4.44
N GLY A 45 0.89 -0.59 4.21
CA GLY A 45 0.67 0.46 3.20
C GLY A 45 0.86 -0.03 1.76
N ARG A 46 1.47 -1.21 1.58
CA ARG A 46 1.64 -1.84 0.26
C ARG A 46 0.30 -2.07 -0.43
N PRO A 47 0.27 -2.03 -1.78
CA PRO A 47 -0.85 -2.57 -2.53
C PRO A 47 -0.99 -4.08 -2.28
N THR A 48 -2.18 -4.62 -2.54
CA THR A 48 -2.45 -6.05 -2.32
C THR A 48 -1.44 -6.94 -3.04
N SER A 49 -1.07 -6.60 -4.29
CA SER A 49 -0.09 -7.34 -5.09
C SER A 49 1.26 -7.51 -4.37
N GLY A 50 1.73 -6.45 -3.70
CA GLY A 50 2.98 -6.43 -2.93
C GLY A 50 2.97 -7.26 -1.66
N MET A 51 1.81 -7.80 -1.27
CA MET A 51 1.63 -8.64 -0.08
C MET A 51 1.34 -10.10 -0.41
N LEU A 52 0.88 -10.40 -1.64
CA LEU A 52 0.47 -11.75 -2.04
C LEU A 52 1.59 -12.80 -1.92
N PRO A 53 2.85 -12.53 -2.34
CA PRO A 53 3.92 -13.52 -2.21
C PRO A 53 4.21 -13.88 -0.74
N LEU A 54 4.23 -12.89 0.15
CA LEU A 54 4.42 -13.11 1.58
C LEU A 54 3.24 -13.85 2.21
N ALA A 55 2.00 -13.51 1.81
CA ALA A 55 0.81 -14.21 2.25
C ALA A 55 0.83 -15.69 1.84
N ALA A 56 1.33 -16.00 0.65
CA ALA A 56 1.51 -17.36 0.17
C ALA A 56 2.62 -18.10 0.95
N GLU A 57 3.75 -17.44 1.22
CA GLU A 57 4.85 -18.01 2.00
C GLU A 57 4.45 -18.38 3.43
N LEU A 58 3.54 -17.59 4.02
CA LEU A 58 2.97 -17.81 5.36
C LEU A 58 1.70 -18.68 5.35
N ASP A 59 1.25 -19.14 4.19
CA ASP A 59 0.06 -19.99 4.03
C ASP A 59 -1.23 -19.36 4.61
N ILE A 60 -1.32 -18.02 4.57
CA ILE A 60 -2.39 -17.21 5.21
C ILE A 60 -3.79 -17.67 4.76
N ALA A 61 -3.94 -17.97 3.46
CA ALA A 61 -5.19 -18.41 2.85
C ALA A 61 -5.75 -19.70 3.49
N ASN A 62 -4.89 -20.68 3.77
CA ASN A 62 -5.33 -21.97 4.28
C ASN A 62 -5.70 -21.96 5.78
N TYR A 63 -5.31 -20.92 6.51
CA TYR A 63 -5.59 -20.78 7.94
C TYR A 63 -6.60 -19.67 8.29
N GLY A 64 -7.33 -19.18 7.29
CA GLY A 64 -8.39 -18.18 7.49
C GLY A 64 -7.86 -16.82 7.93
N GLY A 65 -6.64 -16.48 7.52
CA GLY A 65 -6.06 -15.17 7.70
C GLY A 65 -6.57 -14.15 6.68
N MET A 66 -6.07 -12.91 6.75
CA MET A 66 -6.53 -11.80 5.91
C MET A 66 -5.36 -10.92 5.47
N ILE A 67 -5.58 -10.14 4.41
CA ILE A 67 -4.66 -9.10 3.94
C ILE A 67 -5.36 -7.76 4.11
N VAL A 68 -4.71 -6.84 4.80
CA VAL A 68 -5.14 -5.45 5.01
C VAL A 68 -4.13 -4.57 4.27
N SER A 69 -4.48 -4.10 3.08
CA SER A 69 -3.60 -3.33 2.20
C SER A 69 -3.95 -1.85 2.20
N TYR A 70 -3.09 -1.03 1.57
CA TYR A 70 -3.31 0.40 1.38
C TYR A 70 -3.63 1.15 2.70
N ASN A 71 -2.88 0.85 3.76
CA ASN A 71 -3.07 1.40 5.11
C ASN A 71 -4.48 1.16 5.69
N GLY A 72 -5.09 0.03 5.34
CA GLY A 72 -6.40 -0.35 5.87
C GLY A 72 -7.57 0.00 4.97
N SER A 73 -7.35 0.69 3.84
CA SER A 73 -8.45 1.03 2.94
C SER A 73 -9.01 -0.19 2.21
N LYS A 74 -8.32 -1.34 2.19
CA LYS A 74 -8.84 -2.59 1.61
C LYS A 74 -8.52 -3.80 2.48
N VAL A 75 -9.51 -4.68 2.66
CA VAL A 75 -9.36 -5.98 3.32
C VAL A 75 -9.76 -7.09 2.35
N LEU A 76 -8.85 -8.03 2.13
CA LEU A 76 -9.03 -9.18 1.24
C LEU A 76 -8.99 -10.48 2.06
N ASN A 77 -9.90 -11.39 1.73
CA ASN A 77 -9.78 -12.81 2.07
C ASN A 77 -8.95 -13.52 0.97
N PRO A 78 -7.67 -13.88 1.24
CA PRO A 78 -6.81 -14.47 0.23
C PRO A 78 -7.17 -15.92 -0.13
N ALA A 79 -8.12 -16.55 0.57
CA ALA A 79 -8.60 -17.90 0.24
C ALA A 79 -9.68 -17.89 -0.84
N THR A 80 -10.44 -16.81 -0.95
CA THR A 80 -11.61 -16.69 -1.84
C THR A 80 -11.51 -15.53 -2.82
N ASP A 81 -10.44 -14.72 -2.73
CA ASP A 81 -10.28 -13.44 -3.40
C ASP A 81 -11.42 -12.43 -3.12
N GLU A 82 -12.18 -12.67 -2.05
CA GLU A 82 -13.29 -11.80 -1.65
C GLU A 82 -12.75 -10.52 -0.98
N VAL A 83 -13.17 -9.37 -1.48
CA VAL A 83 -12.94 -8.08 -0.85
C VAL A 83 -13.96 -7.90 0.27
N LEU A 84 -13.51 -8.09 1.51
CA LEU A 84 -14.35 -8.00 2.71
C LEU A 84 -14.67 -6.56 3.11
N PHE A 85 -13.77 -5.64 2.77
CA PHE A 85 -13.92 -4.20 3.01
C PHE A 85 -13.11 -3.42 1.97
N HIS A 86 -13.66 -2.30 1.50
CA HIS A 86 -12.96 -1.38 0.63
C HIS A 86 -13.50 0.04 0.80
N GLN A 87 -12.61 0.97 1.11
CA GLN A 87 -12.88 2.39 1.22
C GLN A 87 -11.96 3.17 0.28
N PRO A 88 -12.27 3.20 -1.03
CA PRO A 88 -11.45 3.88 -2.01
C PRO A 88 -11.55 5.40 -1.91
N LEU A 89 -10.65 6.09 -2.61
CA LEU A 89 -10.82 7.50 -2.95
C LEU A 89 -11.96 7.63 -3.98
N SER A 90 -12.78 8.67 -3.83
CA SER A 90 -13.72 9.06 -4.88
C SER A 90 -12.97 9.57 -6.11
N HIS A 91 -13.62 9.48 -7.27
CA HIS A 91 -13.04 10.00 -8.52
C HIS A 91 -12.74 11.50 -8.43
N GLU A 92 -13.60 12.28 -7.78
CA GLU A 92 -13.40 13.72 -7.57
C GLU A 92 -12.17 14.00 -6.68
N GLU A 93 -11.97 13.22 -5.62
CA GLU A 93 -10.77 13.34 -4.77
C GLU A 93 -9.51 13.03 -5.57
N VAL A 94 -9.50 11.96 -6.38
CA VAL A 94 -8.36 11.61 -7.23
C VAL A 94 -8.04 12.75 -8.19
N LEU A 95 -9.03 13.30 -8.89
CA LEU A 95 -8.81 14.43 -9.80
C LEU A 95 -8.28 15.65 -9.06
N SER A 96 -8.84 15.97 -7.90
CA SER A 96 -8.37 17.09 -7.07
C SER A 96 -6.93 16.89 -6.58
N ILE A 97 -6.52 15.65 -6.28
CA ILE A 97 -5.14 15.31 -5.92
C ILE A 97 -4.23 15.54 -7.13
N ILE A 98 -4.59 15.05 -8.32
CA ILE A 98 -3.78 15.24 -9.53
C ILE A 98 -3.62 16.74 -9.82
N ASP A 99 -4.73 17.50 -9.88
CA ASP A 99 -4.72 18.94 -10.13
C ASP A 99 -3.83 19.70 -9.14
N HIS A 100 -3.85 19.29 -7.85
CA HIS A 100 -2.99 19.89 -6.84
C HIS A 100 -1.52 19.50 -7.02
N LEU A 101 -1.23 18.25 -7.36
CA LEU A 101 0.14 17.75 -7.44
C LEU A 101 0.91 18.22 -8.68
N GLU A 102 0.21 18.64 -9.74
CA GLU A 102 0.84 19.17 -10.97
C GLU A 102 1.69 20.42 -10.78
N GLN A 103 1.50 21.15 -9.66
CA GLN A 103 2.34 22.32 -9.34
C GLN A 103 3.64 21.95 -8.61
N PHE A 104 3.86 20.67 -8.30
CA PHE A 104 5.03 20.17 -7.57
C PHE A 104 5.90 19.26 -8.47
N ASP A 105 7.20 19.23 -8.19
CA ASP A 105 8.16 18.36 -8.88
C ASP A 105 8.18 16.98 -8.23
N VAL A 106 7.09 16.23 -8.43
CA VAL A 106 6.87 14.91 -7.83
C VAL A 106 6.40 13.90 -8.86
N SER A 107 6.68 12.63 -8.59
CA SER A 107 6.13 11.51 -9.35
C SER A 107 4.89 10.98 -8.65
N MET A 108 3.80 10.88 -9.38
CA MET A 108 2.53 10.29 -8.94
C MET A 108 2.44 8.85 -9.43
N MET A 109 1.87 7.98 -8.62
CA MET A 109 1.74 6.56 -8.91
C MET A 109 0.36 6.04 -8.50
N PHE A 110 -0.28 5.30 -9.41
CA PHE A 110 -1.55 4.60 -9.23
C PHE A 110 -1.34 3.11 -9.53
N ASP A 111 -2.00 2.22 -8.79
CA ASP A 111 -1.98 0.79 -9.09
C ASP A 111 -3.39 0.21 -9.27
N ASP A 112 -3.53 -0.71 -10.23
CA ASP A 112 -4.73 -1.53 -10.41
C ASP A 112 -4.53 -3.00 -9.96
N GLY A 113 -3.40 -3.27 -9.28
CA GLY A 113 -2.95 -4.60 -8.87
C GLY A 113 -2.20 -5.39 -9.95
N THR A 114 -2.10 -4.88 -11.18
CA THR A 114 -1.27 -5.44 -12.27
C THR A 114 -0.21 -4.45 -12.73
N TYR A 115 -0.62 -3.19 -12.92
CA TYR A 115 0.21 -2.12 -13.44
C TYR A 115 0.41 -1.03 -12.39
N LEU A 116 1.59 -0.42 -12.41
CA LEU A 116 1.89 0.83 -11.73
C LEU A 116 1.88 1.95 -12.78
N TYR A 117 0.80 2.73 -12.84
CA TYR A 117 0.70 3.88 -13.71
C TYR A 117 1.37 5.09 -13.09
N THR A 118 2.19 5.81 -13.85
CA THR A 118 2.93 6.96 -13.33
C THR A 118 3.12 8.06 -14.37
N ASN A 119 3.18 9.32 -13.92
CA ASN A 119 3.54 10.45 -14.79
C ASN A 119 5.03 10.51 -15.11
N ASN A 120 5.89 9.78 -14.39
CA ASN A 120 7.34 9.79 -14.60
C ASN A 120 7.97 8.45 -14.19
N GLU A 121 8.15 7.54 -15.14
CA GLU A 121 8.75 6.21 -14.89
C GLU A 121 10.21 6.26 -14.38
N ASN A 122 10.93 7.35 -14.66
CA ASN A 122 12.30 7.59 -14.21
C ASN A 122 12.34 8.47 -12.95
N GLY A 123 11.17 8.71 -12.36
CA GLY A 123 11.00 9.44 -11.12
C GLY A 123 11.67 8.75 -9.93
N TYR A 124 11.97 9.54 -8.91
CA TYR A 124 12.64 9.04 -7.70
C TYR A 124 11.85 7.87 -7.09
N MET A 125 12.49 6.71 -6.93
CA MET A 125 11.89 5.47 -6.36
C MET A 125 10.69 4.86 -7.10
N VAL A 126 10.30 5.37 -8.28
CA VAL A 126 9.14 4.82 -9.01
C VAL A 126 9.34 3.36 -9.44
N GLN A 127 10.51 3.03 -9.99
CA GLN A 127 10.85 1.63 -10.34
C GLN A 127 10.97 0.75 -9.10
N HIS A 128 11.44 1.31 -7.98
CA HIS A 128 11.52 0.59 -6.72
C HIS A 128 10.12 0.17 -6.24
N GLU A 129 9.11 1.05 -6.31
CA GLU A 129 7.72 0.68 -6.00
C GLU A 129 7.21 -0.44 -6.90
N ALA A 130 7.43 -0.32 -8.22
CA ALA A 130 6.97 -1.31 -9.19
C ALA A 130 7.56 -2.70 -8.89
N GLU A 131 8.87 -2.77 -8.62
CA GLU A 131 9.58 -4.01 -8.30
C GLU A 131 9.10 -4.60 -6.96
N MET A 132 9.04 -3.80 -5.90
CA MET A 132 8.65 -4.25 -4.56
C MET A 132 7.19 -4.71 -4.49
N CYS A 133 6.34 -4.17 -5.36
CA CYS A 133 4.92 -4.47 -5.41
C CYS A 133 4.53 -5.47 -6.51
N TYR A 134 5.50 -6.00 -7.26
CA TYR A 134 5.31 -6.94 -8.37
C TYR A 134 4.35 -6.40 -9.44
N LEU A 135 4.50 -5.12 -9.78
CA LEU A 135 3.69 -4.40 -10.76
C LEU A 135 4.50 -4.10 -12.02
N GLU A 136 3.88 -4.16 -13.19
CA GLU A 136 4.48 -3.69 -14.43
C GLU A 136 4.32 -2.17 -14.54
N SER A 137 5.43 -1.43 -14.67
CA SER A 137 5.40 0.03 -14.77
C SER A 137 4.82 0.50 -16.11
N LYS A 138 3.94 1.50 -16.07
CA LYS A 138 3.31 2.12 -17.24
C LYS A 138 3.38 3.65 -17.14
N PRO A 139 4.28 4.30 -17.89
CA PRO A 139 4.27 5.76 -17.99
C PRO A 139 3.02 6.24 -18.72
N ILE A 140 2.34 7.22 -18.13
CA ILE A 140 1.15 7.88 -18.66
C ILE A 140 1.40 9.38 -18.67
N GLN A 141 1.09 10.04 -19.79
CA GLN A 141 1.31 11.49 -19.90
C GLN A 141 0.41 12.29 -18.95
N ASP A 142 -0.88 11.96 -18.90
CA ASP A 142 -1.84 12.54 -17.96
C ASP A 142 -2.54 11.42 -17.20
N LEU A 143 -2.28 11.31 -15.88
CA LEU A 143 -2.85 10.25 -15.06
C LEU A 143 -4.38 10.29 -14.98
N ARG A 144 -5.01 11.41 -15.35
CA ARG A 144 -6.47 11.50 -15.48
C ARG A 144 -7.02 10.53 -16.53
N ASP A 145 -6.23 10.20 -17.56
CA ASP A 145 -6.62 9.25 -18.61
C ASP A 145 -6.81 7.82 -18.08
N VAL A 146 -6.16 7.48 -16.97
CA VAL A 146 -6.22 6.15 -16.34
C VAL A 146 -6.97 6.15 -15.01
N ALA A 147 -7.37 7.31 -14.47
CA ALA A 147 -8.15 7.44 -13.23
C ALA A 147 -9.63 6.99 -13.37
N THR A 148 -9.87 5.93 -14.15
CA THR A 148 -11.19 5.38 -14.47
C THR A 148 -11.55 4.15 -13.64
N PHE A 149 -10.55 3.50 -13.03
CA PHE A 149 -10.74 2.38 -12.10
C PHE A 149 -10.74 2.87 -10.65
N THR A 150 -11.14 1.98 -9.74
CA THR A 150 -11.24 2.28 -8.31
C THR A 150 -9.85 2.35 -7.68
N LEU A 151 -9.49 3.53 -7.16
CA LEU A 151 -8.19 3.79 -6.55
C LEU A 151 -8.27 3.75 -5.02
N SER A 152 -7.44 2.91 -4.41
CA SER A 152 -7.32 2.81 -2.95
C SER A 152 -6.34 3.83 -2.37
N LYS A 153 -5.41 4.31 -3.20
CA LYS A 153 -4.28 5.18 -2.82
C LYS A 153 -3.83 6.00 -4.03
N VAL A 154 -3.37 7.22 -3.78
CA VAL A 154 -2.42 7.93 -4.65
C VAL A 154 -1.08 7.98 -3.93
N LEU A 155 -0.04 7.42 -4.54
CA LEU A 155 1.31 7.45 -4.00
C LEU A 155 2.13 8.53 -4.69
N VAL A 156 2.86 9.31 -3.91
CA VAL A 156 3.73 10.38 -4.38
C VAL A 156 5.17 10.07 -3.96
N SER A 157 6.10 10.22 -4.89
CA SER A 157 7.53 10.09 -4.62
C SER A 157 8.34 11.28 -5.11
N ALA A 158 9.31 11.67 -4.28
CA ALA A 158 10.37 12.62 -4.59
C ALA A 158 11.51 12.39 -3.59
N THR A 159 12.57 13.20 -3.66
CA THR A 159 13.64 13.11 -2.66
C THR A 159 13.09 13.43 -1.25
N PRO A 160 13.62 12.81 -0.19
CA PRO A 160 13.18 13.09 1.18
C PRO A 160 13.24 14.57 1.55
N GLU A 161 14.29 15.26 1.12
CA GLU A 161 14.46 16.69 1.37
C GLU A 161 13.34 17.52 0.72
N TYR A 162 12.97 17.18 -0.53
CA TYR A 162 11.91 17.87 -1.25
C TYR A 162 10.55 17.63 -0.60
N LEU A 163 10.20 16.38 -0.31
CA LEU A 163 8.92 16.08 0.33
C LEU A 163 8.83 16.71 1.72
N GLN A 164 9.92 16.76 2.48
CA GLN A 164 9.94 17.40 3.78
C GLN A 164 9.79 18.93 3.68
N GLU A 165 10.47 19.58 2.73
CA GLU A 165 10.37 21.02 2.49
C GLU A 165 8.96 21.43 2.05
N HIS A 166 8.32 20.61 1.21
CA HIS A 166 7.02 20.90 0.63
C HIS A 166 5.82 20.24 1.32
N HIS A 167 6.04 19.47 2.40
CA HIS A 167 5.03 18.66 3.06
C HIS A 167 3.74 19.43 3.34
N ASP A 168 3.84 20.58 4.01
CA ASP A 168 2.66 21.35 4.42
C ASP A 168 1.85 21.82 3.21
N ALA A 169 2.52 22.19 2.12
CA ALA A 169 1.86 22.59 0.88
C ALA A 169 1.24 21.40 0.14
N LEU A 170 1.91 20.25 0.14
CA LEU A 170 1.40 19.01 -0.47
C LEU A 170 0.09 18.56 0.20
N VAL A 171 -0.01 18.65 1.53
CA VAL A 171 -1.19 18.15 2.27
C VAL A 171 -2.28 19.19 2.53
N ALA A 172 -1.97 20.49 2.49
CA ALA A 172 -2.87 21.57 2.93
C ALA A 172 -4.33 21.50 2.41
N PRO A 173 -4.61 21.23 1.11
CA PRO A 173 -5.99 21.20 0.62
C PRO A 173 -6.83 20.04 1.16
N PHE A 174 -6.16 19.00 1.66
CA PHE A 174 -6.74 17.71 2.01
C PHE A 174 -6.78 17.43 3.51
N LEU A 175 -6.24 18.35 4.33
CA LEU A 175 -6.30 18.24 5.79
C LEU A 175 -7.75 18.07 6.27
N GLY A 176 -7.99 17.00 7.02
CA GLY A 176 -9.31 16.64 7.54
C GLY A 176 -10.30 16.07 6.51
N LYS A 177 -9.85 15.84 5.27
CA LYS A 177 -10.63 15.18 4.20
C LYS A 177 -10.03 13.84 3.80
N LEU A 178 -8.70 13.81 3.66
CA LEU A 178 -7.94 12.62 3.31
C LEU A 178 -6.92 12.32 4.41
N ASN A 179 -6.47 11.08 4.45
CA ASN A 179 -5.31 10.70 5.20
C ASN A 179 -4.07 10.85 4.32
N CYS A 180 -3.23 11.84 4.66
CA CYS A 180 -1.99 12.16 3.96
C CYS A 180 -0.80 11.85 4.87
N VAL A 181 -0.07 10.76 4.60
CA VAL A 181 0.96 10.25 5.52
C VAL A 181 2.21 9.81 4.78
N PHE A 182 3.37 10.00 5.40
CA PHE A 182 4.60 9.37 4.94
C PHE A 182 4.59 7.88 5.25
N SER A 183 4.77 7.03 4.25
CA SER A 183 5.04 5.59 4.42
C SER A 183 6.54 5.28 4.40
N ALA A 184 7.32 6.15 3.77
CA ALA A 184 8.78 6.16 3.82
C ALA A 184 9.27 7.62 3.68
N PRO A 185 10.54 7.94 3.99
CA PRO A 185 11.06 9.30 3.83
C PRO A 185 10.87 9.89 2.41
N PHE A 186 10.75 9.03 1.41
CA PHE A 186 10.59 9.39 -0.01
C PHE A 186 9.19 9.09 -0.57
N TYR A 187 8.24 8.67 0.27
CA TYR A 187 6.87 8.36 -0.14
C TYR A 187 5.83 9.06 0.73
N LEU A 188 5.02 9.89 0.11
CA LEU A 188 3.82 10.50 0.68
C LEU A 188 2.59 9.85 0.06
N GLU A 189 1.68 9.37 0.88
CA GLU A 189 0.49 8.64 0.45
C GLU A 189 -0.78 9.43 0.73
N TYR A 190 -1.71 9.43 -0.21
CA TYR A 190 -3.06 9.95 -0.06
C TYR A 190 -4.03 8.77 -0.07
N THR A 191 -4.76 8.60 1.02
CA THR A 191 -5.78 7.56 1.21
C THR A 191 -7.05 8.18 1.76
N ASN A 192 -8.16 7.46 1.68
CA ASN A 192 -9.40 7.91 2.30
C ASN A 192 -9.18 8.08 3.83
N ALA A 193 -9.77 9.11 4.45
CA ALA A 193 -9.58 9.40 5.86
C ALA A 193 -10.18 8.37 6.82
N GLY A 194 -11.05 7.48 6.32
CA GLY A 194 -11.88 6.63 7.19
C GLY A 194 -13.09 7.42 7.71
N ASP A 195 -14.13 6.68 8.11
CA ASP A 195 -15.29 7.25 8.83
C ASP A 195 -15.05 7.32 10.35
#